data_AF-A0A0F5IUL5-F1
#
_entry.id   AF-A0A0F5IUL5-F1
#
_cell.length_a   1.000
_cell.length_b   1.000
_cell.length_c   1.000
_cell.angle_alpha   90.00
_cell.angle_beta   90.00
_cell.angle_gamma   90.00
#
_symmetry.space_group_name_H-M   'P 1'
#
loop_
_entity.id
_entity.type
_entity.pdbx_description
1 polymer ?
#
loop_
_entity_poly.entity_id
_entity_poly.type
_entity_poly.pdbx_seq_one_letter_code
_entity_poly.pdbx_strand_id
1 'polypeptide(L)'
;MKRILEGIAGIGLLAVLPACTAPKQSVTEDVYAAARSVQISSETEQQQEKSLPGATRKIEIPLLQIDAQSVYNRMINYITPDEELAPKMLSQHISVFVDFPAGGVSVNPKYGNNRAELAKLEEHLKPLLQSGNGGVTKIRITGYASPDGNTKENERLAGNRSIQFKNYLQKQFKLPDNGLITVDWVGEDWDGLKELISKSDKKYASRVLTIFQLTDDPDNRRKQIRAMDSGAVYKDIEKSFFSRLRRMELAVETKSQIISVNNSLLIEQIYSQPEKVSLTDFFHAASFYRPGTDQYREVYEIAAYTYPSCAVAQLNAAASALSQGDTESARYFFNQVENDQRAWNNLGVLALMEDDKEKAVIYFRKYAAQNPRLSRENLKMIE
;
A
#
# COMPACT_ATOMS: atom_id res chain seq x y z
N MET A 1 -15.78 -1.60 67.95
CA MET A 1 -16.05 -0.14 67.91
C MET A 1 -17.00 0.16 66.75
N LYS A 2 -17.84 1.20 66.86
CA LYS A 2 -18.95 1.49 65.92
C LYS A 2 -18.98 2.99 65.55
N ARG A 3 -19.10 3.30 64.24
CA ARG A 3 -19.50 4.60 63.64
C ARG A 3 -18.53 5.79 63.96
N ILE A 4 -18.56 6.99 63.35
CA ILE A 4 -19.51 7.75 62.51
C ILE A 4 -18.79 8.38 61.28
N LEU A 5 -19.57 8.98 60.37
CA LEU A 5 -19.26 9.63 59.07
C LEU A 5 -18.80 11.11 59.19
N GLU A 6 -18.65 11.77 58.01
CA GLU A 6 -18.42 13.21 57.70
C GLU A 6 -16.93 13.57 57.45
N GLY A 7 -16.48 14.33 56.44
CA GLY A 7 -17.06 15.05 55.29
C GLY A 7 -15.92 15.90 54.65
N ILE A 8 -15.95 16.51 53.46
CA ILE A 8 -16.89 16.68 52.33
C ILE A 8 -16.03 16.73 51.03
N ALA A 9 -16.58 16.42 49.84
CA ALA A 9 -15.91 16.65 48.55
C ALA A 9 -16.84 17.39 47.55
N GLY A 10 -16.25 18.25 46.72
CA GLY A 10 -16.96 19.24 45.89
C GLY A 10 -17.62 18.73 44.61
N ILE A 11 -18.51 19.56 44.06
CA ILE A 11 -19.39 19.28 42.92
C ILE A 11 -18.66 19.52 41.59
N GLY A 12 -18.85 18.63 40.62
CA GLY A 12 -18.47 18.81 39.21
C GLY A 12 -19.48 18.10 38.30
N LEU A 13 -20.27 18.87 37.55
CA LEU A 13 -21.44 18.36 36.80
C LEU A 13 -21.05 17.52 35.57
N LEU A 14 -21.79 16.44 35.33
CA LEU A 14 -21.77 15.64 34.11
C LEU A 14 -23.15 15.75 33.46
N ALA A 15 -23.23 16.28 32.24
CA ALA A 15 -24.48 16.41 31.49
C ALA A 15 -24.70 15.18 30.58
N VAL A 16 -25.81 14.49 30.77
CA VAL A 16 -26.27 13.36 29.94
C VAL A 16 -27.50 13.82 29.16
N LEU A 17 -27.58 13.47 27.87
CA LEU A 17 -28.79 13.64 27.06
C LEU A 17 -29.43 12.26 26.77
N PRO A 18 -30.78 12.17 26.76
CA PRO A 18 -31.49 10.89 26.68
C PRO A 18 -31.74 10.42 25.24
N ALA A 19 -31.92 9.11 25.08
CA ALA A 19 -32.37 8.46 23.85
C ALA A 19 -33.90 8.28 23.83
N CYS A 20 -34.49 8.31 22.64
CA CYS A 20 -35.88 7.90 22.37
C CYS A 20 -35.94 7.05 21.10
N THR A 21 -36.87 6.09 21.03
CA THR A 21 -36.89 5.02 20.03
C THR A 21 -38.22 4.87 19.27
N ALA A 22 -38.14 4.90 17.92
CA ALA A 22 -38.98 4.15 16.95
C ALA A 22 -40.49 4.52 16.83
N PRO A 23 -41.26 4.10 15.78
CA PRO A 23 -40.91 3.12 14.70
C PRO A 23 -41.29 3.42 13.22
N LYS A 24 -40.52 2.77 12.32
CA LYS A 24 -40.83 2.15 10.99
C LYS A 24 -41.91 2.69 10.03
N GLN A 25 -41.48 3.00 8.79
CA GLN A 25 -41.92 2.50 7.46
C GLN A 25 -41.19 3.36 6.38
N SER A 26 -40.88 2.99 5.13
CA SER A 26 -40.35 1.81 4.43
C SER A 26 -40.55 2.06 2.91
N VAL A 27 -39.61 1.65 2.04
CA VAL A 27 -39.75 1.40 0.56
C VAL A 27 -39.36 2.53 -0.45
N THR A 28 -38.43 2.17 -1.37
CA THR A 28 -38.04 2.71 -2.73
C THR A 28 -37.56 4.16 -2.90
N GLU A 29 -36.50 4.47 -3.67
CA GLU A 29 -36.35 4.43 -5.16
C GLU A 29 -37.45 5.26 -5.88
N ASP A 30 -37.20 6.18 -6.82
CA ASP A 30 -36.02 6.40 -7.68
C ASP A 30 -35.66 7.89 -7.85
N VAL A 31 -34.38 8.14 -8.16
CA VAL A 31 -33.89 9.39 -8.77
C VAL A 31 -33.92 9.21 -10.30
N TYR A 32 -34.07 10.29 -11.06
CA TYR A 32 -34.19 10.38 -12.54
C TYR A 32 -35.59 10.27 -13.14
N ALA A 33 -36.27 11.43 -13.23
CA ALA A 33 -37.32 11.67 -14.21
C ALA A 33 -37.28 13.12 -14.73
N ALA A 34 -37.83 13.35 -15.93
CA ALA A 34 -38.08 14.66 -16.54
C ALA A 34 -36.87 15.52 -16.97
N ALA A 35 -36.06 14.99 -17.90
CA ALA A 35 -35.42 15.82 -18.93
C ALA A 35 -35.89 15.36 -20.32
N ARG A 36 -36.90 16.02 -20.90
CA ARG A 36 -37.28 15.91 -22.32
C ARG A 36 -38.34 16.95 -22.73
N SER A 37 -38.11 17.62 -23.87
CA SER A 37 -39.01 18.57 -24.58
C SER A 37 -39.43 19.83 -23.76
N VAL A 38 -39.58 21.02 -24.33
CA VAL A 38 -40.13 21.39 -25.66
C VAL A 38 -39.31 22.50 -26.34
N GLN A 39 -39.36 22.54 -27.67
CA GLN A 39 -38.85 23.63 -28.53
C GLN A 39 -39.98 24.55 -29.03
N ILE A 40 -39.69 25.85 -29.11
CA ILE A 40 -40.22 26.84 -30.09
C ILE A 40 -41.70 27.26 -30.02
N SER A 41 -41.92 28.53 -29.64
CA SER A 41 -42.80 29.54 -30.26
C SER A 41 -42.65 30.86 -29.46
N SER A 42 -41.93 31.89 -29.91
CA SER A 42 -42.27 32.91 -30.93
C SER A 42 -43.34 33.94 -30.49
N GLU A 43 -43.00 35.21 -30.74
CA GLU A 43 -43.85 36.43 -30.75
C GLU A 43 -43.94 37.28 -29.47
N THR A 44 -44.31 38.53 -29.72
CA THR A 44 -43.84 39.73 -29.00
C THR A 44 -45.02 40.61 -28.64
N GLU A 45 -45.08 41.13 -27.40
CA GLU A 45 -45.86 42.34 -27.13
C GLU A 45 -45.35 43.09 -25.89
N GLN A 46 -45.40 44.43 -25.95
CA GLN A 46 -45.01 45.31 -24.85
C GLN A 46 -46.26 45.80 -24.10
N GLN A 47 -46.26 45.73 -22.77
CA GLN A 47 -46.88 46.76 -21.93
C GLN A 47 -46.36 46.71 -20.48
N GLN A 48 -46.60 47.79 -19.74
CA GLN A 48 -45.78 48.22 -18.61
C GLN A 48 -46.55 48.20 -17.28
N GLU A 49 -45.81 48.01 -16.18
CA GLU A 49 -45.97 48.63 -14.84
C GLU A 49 -46.17 47.69 -13.60
N LYS A 50 -45.59 48.15 -12.46
CA LYS A 50 -45.78 47.75 -11.04
C LYS A 50 -45.09 46.48 -10.45
N SER A 51 -43.79 46.67 -10.19
CA SER A 51 -43.14 46.55 -8.86
C SER A 51 -43.35 45.34 -7.93
N LEU A 52 -42.28 44.59 -7.70
CA LEU A 52 -41.83 44.14 -6.36
C LEU A 52 -40.29 44.08 -6.33
N PRO A 53 -39.62 44.42 -5.20
CA PRO A 53 -38.16 44.45 -5.11
C PRO A 53 -37.56 43.04 -4.96
N GLY A 54 -37.62 42.25 -6.03
CA GLY A 54 -36.91 40.98 -6.13
C GLY A 54 -35.42 41.23 -6.29
N ALA A 55 -34.68 41.22 -5.18
CA ALA A 55 -33.21 41.27 -5.20
C ALA A 55 -32.65 39.97 -5.82
N THR A 56 -32.54 39.94 -7.15
CA THR A 56 -31.68 38.99 -7.84
C THR A 56 -30.26 39.21 -7.36
N ARG A 57 -29.82 38.41 -6.38
CA ARG A 57 -28.38 38.21 -6.14
C ARG A 57 -27.80 37.76 -7.48
N LYS A 58 -27.10 38.66 -8.16
CA LYS A 58 -26.04 38.26 -9.07
C LYS A 58 -25.05 37.49 -8.23
N ILE A 59 -25.17 36.17 -8.25
CA ILE A 59 -24.06 35.31 -7.84
C ILE A 59 -23.07 35.42 -8.98
N GLU A 60 -22.24 36.45 -8.91
CA GLU A 60 -20.94 36.43 -9.55
C GLU A 60 -20.23 35.22 -8.95
N ILE A 61 -20.23 34.11 -9.68
CA ILE A 61 -19.35 33.00 -9.39
C ILE A 61 -17.96 33.62 -9.54
N PRO A 62 -17.17 33.76 -8.47
CA PRO A 62 -15.84 34.32 -8.62
C PRO A 62 -15.10 33.38 -9.56
N LEU A 63 -14.53 33.92 -10.66
CA LEU A 63 -13.56 33.15 -11.42
C LEU A 63 -12.49 32.74 -10.41
N LEU A 64 -12.41 31.44 -10.14
CA LEU A 64 -11.34 30.87 -9.35
C LEU A 64 -10.07 31.16 -10.12
N GLN A 65 -9.32 32.18 -9.67
CA GLN A 65 -7.98 32.44 -10.17
C GLN A 65 -7.11 31.29 -9.70
N ILE A 66 -7.06 30.24 -10.54
CA ILE A 66 -6.13 29.15 -10.37
C ILE A 66 -4.76 29.75 -10.65
N ASP A 67 -3.92 29.79 -9.62
CA ASP A 67 -2.52 30.12 -9.75
C ASP A 67 -1.90 29.26 -10.88
N ALA A 68 -1.23 29.91 -11.83
CA ALA A 68 -0.64 29.25 -12.99
C ALA A 68 0.39 28.18 -12.55
N GLN A 69 1.12 28.43 -11.47
CA GLN A 69 2.05 27.45 -10.91
C GLN A 69 1.31 26.20 -10.40
N SER A 70 0.13 26.34 -9.80
CA SER A 70 -0.74 25.21 -9.44
C SER A 70 -1.23 24.40 -10.64
N VAL A 71 -1.33 25.00 -11.83
CA VAL A 71 -1.62 24.27 -13.09
C VAL A 71 -0.37 23.52 -13.53
N TYR A 72 0.77 24.20 -13.66
CA TYR A 72 2.05 23.58 -14.07
C TYR A 72 2.45 22.42 -13.16
N ASN A 73 2.25 22.54 -11.85
CA ASN A 73 2.55 21.49 -10.86
C ASN A 73 1.72 20.20 -11.04
N ARG A 74 0.60 20.25 -11.78
CA ARG A 74 -0.18 19.05 -12.18
C ARG A 74 0.31 18.43 -13.49
N MET A 75 1.05 19.19 -14.29
CA MET A 75 1.59 18.77 -15.58
C MET A 75 3.00 18.18 -15.44
N ILE A 76 3.77 18.58 -14.42
CA ILE A 76 5.13 18.10 -14.13
C ILE A 76 5.12 16.61 -13.78
N ASN A 77 6.09 15.88 -14.35
CA ASN A 77 6.33 14.46 -14.09
C ASN A 77 7.67 14.27 -13.36
N TYR A 78 7.69 13.47 -12.30
CA TYR A 78 8.93 13.10 -11.59
C TYR A 78 9.37 11.69 -12.00
N ILE A 79 10.67 11.45 -12.02
CA ILE A 79 11.26 10.17 -12.44
C ILE A 79 11.51 9.32 -11.21
N THR A 80 10.82 8.19 -11.10
CA THR A 80 11.18 7.16 -10.11
C THR A 80 12.54 6.56 -10.50
N PRO A 81 13.53 6.50 -9.57
CA PRO A 81 14.77 5.77 -9.83
C PRO A 81 14.52 4.30 -10.13
N ASP A 82 15.35 3.71 -11.00
CA ASP A 82 15.25 2.30 -11.38
C ASP A 82 15.41 1.37 -10.15
N GLU A 83 14.82 0.17 -10.19
CA GLU A 83 14.76 -0.74 -9.02
C GLU A 83 16.14 -1.12 -8.44
N GLU A 84 17.20 -1.12 -9.26
CA GLU A 84 18.57 -1.36 -8.81
C GLU A 84 19.13 -0.23 -7.94
N LEU A 85 18.64 0.99 -8.14
CA LEU A 85 18.99 2.23 -7.45
C LEU A 85 18.00 2.58 -6.32
N ALA A 86 16.85 1.89 -6.28
CA ALA A 86 15.85 2.01 -5.23
C ALA A 86 16.32 1.37 -3.91
N PRO A 87 15.77 1.78 -2.75
CA PRO A 87 16.10 1.19 -1.46
C PRO A 87 15.71 -0.30 -1.41
N LYS A 88 16.71 -1.19 -1.43
CA LYS A 88 16.50 -2.64 -1.36
C LYS A 88 15.79 -3.03 -0.05
N MET A 89 14.53 -3.43 -0.19
CA MET A 89 13.75 -4.10 0.86
C MET A 89 14.26 -5.53 1.01
N LEU A 90 14.67 -5.92 2.22
CA LEU A 90 14.97 -7.31 2.54
C LEU A 90 13.70 -7.94 3.10
N SER A 91 13.31 -9.11 2.57
CA SER A 91 12.21 -9.91 3.13
C SER A 91 12.78 -11.18 3.76
N GLN A 92 12.52 -11.38 5.05
CA GLN A 92 12.90 -12.60 5.77
C GLN A 92 11.66 -13.44 6.03
N HIS A 93 11.73 -14.72 5.64
CA HIS A 93 10.62 -15.66 5.79
C HIS A 93 10.82 -16.54 7.03
N ILE A 94 9.84 -16.54 7.94
CA ILE A 94 9.81 -17.37 9.14
C ILE A 94 8.57 -18.26 9.08
N SER A 95 8.74 -19.58 9.12
CA SER A 95 7.64 -20.54 9.26
C SER A 95 7.42 -20.90 10.74
N VAL A 96 6.17 -20.88 11.18
CA VAL A 96 5.77 -21.26 12.56
C VAL A 96 4.67 -22.29 12.50
N PHE A 97 4.90 -23.46 13.08
CA PHE A 97 3.91 -24.53 13.15
C PHE A 97 3.11 -24.39 14.44
N VAL A 98 1.79 -24.16 14.33
CA VAL A 98 0.94 -23.91 15.50
C VAL A 98 -0.11 -25.01 15.60
N ASP A 99 -0.04 -25.78 16.67
CA ASP A 99 -1.04 -26.77 17.06
C ASP A 99 -2.29 -26.07 17.59
N PHE A 100 -3.45 -26.53 17.13
CA PHE A 100 -4.75 -26.09 17.62
C PHE A 100 -5.61 -27.30 17.98
N PRO A 101 -6.47 -27.21 19.02
CA PRO A 101 -7.55 -28.16 19.21
C PRO A 101 -8.43 -28.29 17.96
N ALA A 102 -9.12 -29.41 17.80
CA ALA A 102 -10.04 -29.63 16.68
C ALA A 102 -11.07 -28.49 16.57
N GLY A 103 -11.18 -27.88 15.37
CA GLY A 103 -12.01 -26.70 15.12
C GLY A 103 -11.54 -25.39 15.79
N GLY A 104 -10.53 -25.44 16.64
CA GLY A 104 -10.00 -24.30 17.40
C GLY A 104 -9.15 -23.35 16.56
N VAL A 105 -9.17 -22.07 16.95
CA VAL A 105 -8.45 -20.97 16.27
C VAL A 105 -7.52 -20.18 17.20
N SER A 106 -7.64 -20.33 18.52
CA SER A 106 -6.88 -19.56 19.50
C SER A 106 -5.46 -20.10 19.68
N VAL A 107 -4.46 -19.23 19.58
CA VAL A 107 -3.06 -19.57 19.87
C VAL A 107 -2.90 -19.82 21.37
N ASN A 108 -2.63 -21.07 21.76
CA ASN A 108 -2.38 -21.46 23.14
C ASN A 108 -0.93 -21.96 23.29
N PRO A 109 -0.02 -21.19 23.91
CA PRO A 109 1.38 -21.59 24.11
C PRO A 109 1.58 -22.87 24.93
N LYS A 110 0.55 -23.38 25.64
CA LYS A 110 0.60 -24.62 26.43
C LYS A 110 0.02 -25.83 25.69
N TYR A 111 -0.50 -25.68 24.47
CA TYR A 111 -1.08 -26.77 23.69
C TYR A 111 -0.07 -27.34 22.70
N GLY A 112 -0.04 -28.68 22.56
CA GLY A 112 0.86 -29.37 21.63
C GLY A 112 2.32 -28.95 21.79
N ASN A 113 3.00 -28.72 20.67
CA ASN A 113 4.39 -28.24 20.63
C ASN A 113 4.52 -26.70 20.64
N ASN A 114 3.41 -25.95 20.83
CA ASN A 114 3.39 -24.49 20.63
C ASN A 114 4.44 -23.73 21.44
N ARG A 115 4.79 -24.18 22.66
CA ARG A 115 5.85 -23.54 23.45
C ARG A 115 7.18 -23.49 22.71
N ALA A 116 7.56 -24.57 22.02
CA ALA A 116 8.83 -24.64 21.32
C ALA A 116 8.81 -23.82 20.02
N GLU A 117 7.72 -23.92 19.23
CA GLU A 117 7.59 -23.18 17.97
C GLU A 117 7.47 -21.66 18.20
N LEU A 118 6.76 -21.23 19.25
CA LEU A 118 6.68 -19.82 19.63
C LEU A 118 8.01 -19.29 20.24
N ALA A 119 8.81 -20.14 20.88
CA ALA A 119 10.15 -19.75 21.36
C ALA A 119 11.11 -19.53 20.18
N LYS A 120 11.12 -20.43 19.17
CA LYS A 120 11.86 -20.24 17.92
C LYS A 120 11.42 -18.97 17.19
N LEU A 121 10.12 -18.69 17.16
CA LEU A 121 9.61 -17.44 16.59
C LEU A 121 10.13 -16.21 17.33
N GLU A 122 10.13 -16.22 18.68
CA GLU A 122 10.71 -15.12 19.45
C GLU A 122 12.20 -14.94 19.18
N GLU A 123 12.96 -16.04 19.09
CA GLU A 123 14.40 -16.02 18.76
C GLU A 123 14.71 -15.35 17.43
N HIS A 124 13.91 -15.59 16.38
CA HIS A 124 14.12 -15.00 15.05
C HIS A 124 13.50 -13.60 14.90
N LEU A 125 12.29 -13.37 15.43
CA LEU A 125 11.55 -12.12 15.21
C LEU A 125 12.03 -10.99 16.12
N LYS A 126 12.45 -11.30 17.36
CA LYS A 126 12.84 -10.29 18.35
C LYS A 126 14.07 -9.47 17.94
N PRO A 127 15.15 -10.06 17.37
CA PRO A 127 16.27 -9.27 16.82
C PRO A 127 15.82 -8.29 15.73
N LEU A 128 14.91 -8.70 14.84
CA LEU A 128 14.39 -7.85 13.76
C LEU A 128 13.55 -6.69 14.29
N LEU A 129 12.76 -6.92 15.33
CA LEU A 129 11.96 -5.90 16.01
C LEU A 129 12.80 -4.96 16.89
N GLN A 130 13.92 -5.44 17.44
CA GLN A 130 14.78 -4.69 18.37
C GLN A 130 15.97 -4.01 17.69
N SER A 131 16.32 -4.37 16.45
CA SER A 131 17.39 -3.70 15.72
C SER A 131 17.00 -2.25 15.44
N GLY A 132 17.75 -1.30 16.03
CA GLY A 132 17.62 0.14 15.74
C GLY A 132 18.05 0.55 14.32
N ASN A 133 18.31 -0.43 13.44
CA ASN A 133 19.02 -0.26 12.17
C ASN A 133 18.08 -0.45 10.97
N GLY A 134 17.00 0.34 10.89
CA GLY A 134 16.05 0.29 9.76
C GLY A 134 14.81 -0.58 10.00
N GLY A 135 14.20 -0.45 11.19
CA GLY A 135 13.16 -1.32 11.74
C GLY A 135 12.03 -1.77 10.82
N VAL A 136 11.50 -2.96 11.13
CA VAL A 136 10.46 -3.69 10.38
C VAL A 136 9.37 -2.75 9.86
N THR A 137 9.26 -2.67 8.53
CA THR A 137 8.25 -1.84 7.85
C THR A 137 6.92 -2.55 7.73
N LYS A 138 6.95 -3.89 7.61
CA LYS A 138 5.77 -4.73 7.46
C LYS A 138 6.03 -6.16 7.92
N ILE A 139 5.00 -6.77 8.50
CA ILE A 139 4.90 -8.21 8.72
C ILE A 139 3.66 -8.69 7.97
N ARG A 140 3.82 -9.63 7.05
CA ARG A 140 2.70 -10.33 6.42
C ARG A 140 2.62 -11.74 7.00
N ILE A 141 1.49 -12.08 7.60
CA ILE A 141 1.17 -13.44 8.05
C ILE A 141 0.35 -14.10 6.94
N THR A 142 0.79 -15.25 6.44
CA THR A 142 0.01 -16.12 5.55
C THR A 142 -0.34 -17.41 6.29
N GLY A 143 -1.63 -17.68 6.46
CA GLY A 143 -2.11 -18.89 7.14
C GLY A 143 -2.38 -20.08 6.23
N TYR A 144 -2.01 -21.25 6.72
CA TYR A 144 -2.20 -22.54 6.06
C TYR A 144 -2.90 -23.54 7.00
N ALA A 145 -3.74 -24.39 6.41
CA ALA A 145 -4.42 -25.50 7.05
C ALA A 145 -4.06 -26.81 6.35
N SER A 146 -4.07 -27.89 7.12
CA SER A 146 -4.08 -29.26 6.61
C SER A 146 -5.35 -29.51 5.77
N PRO A 147 -5.29 -30.34 4.71
CA PRO A 147 -6.48 -30.74 3.96
C PRO A 147 -7.23 -31.89 4.68
N ASP A 148 -7.61 -31.69 5.95
CA ASP A 148 -8.32 -32.67 6.78
C ASP A 148 -9.84 -32.45 6.84
N GLY A 149 -10.29 -31.20 6.89
CA GLY A 149 -11.70 -30.81 6.73
C GLY A 149 -12.19 -30.81 5.27
N ASN A 150 -13.33 -30.16 5.02
CA ASN A 150 -13.72 -29.73 3.67
C ASN A 150 -13.08 -28.37 3.35
N THR A 151 -12.97 -28.00 2.07
CA THR A 151 -12.23 -26.81 1.66
C THR A 151 -12.74 -25.53 2.32
N LYS A 152 -14.08 -25.35 2.43
CA LYS A 152 -14.69 -24.16 3.07
C LYS A 152 -14.35 -24.03 4.56
N GLU A 153 -14.33 -25.14 5.30
CA GLU A 153 -13.95 -25.12 6.73
C GLU A 153 -12.45 -24.93 6.91
N ASN A 154 -11.61 -25.51 6.05
CA ASN A 154 -10.16 -25.34 6.11
C ASN A 154 -9.75 -23.89 5.79
N GLU A 155 -10.39 -23.27 4.79
CA GLU A 155 -10.33 -21.85 4.47
C GLU A 155 -10.68 -20.98 5.70
N ARG A 156 -11.86 -21.23 6.29
CA ARG A 156 -12.33 -20.54 7.49
C ARG A 156 -11.35 -20.69 8.66
N LEU A 157 -10.75 -21.87 8.84
CA LEU A 157 -9.76 -22.12 9.89
C LEU A 157 -8.44 -21.39 9.64
N ALA A 158 -7.92 -21.41 8.41
CA ALA A 158 -6.67 -20.73 8.04
C ALA A 158 -6.76 -19.21 8.28
N GLY A 159 -7.81 -18.55 7.79
CA GLY A 159 -8.02 -17.11 8.00
C GLY A 159 -8.19 -16.74 9.48
N ASN A 160 -9.07 -17.44 10.21
CA ASN A 160 -9.29 -17.14 11.63
C ASN A 160 -8.06 -17.41 12.52
N ARG A 161 -7.29 -18.47 12.24
CA ARG A 161 -6.02 -18.75 12.94
C ARG A 161 -5.00 -17.65 12.69
N SER A 162 -4.90 -17.14 11.47
CA SER A 162 -3.99 -16.04 11.12
C SER A 162 -4.35 -14.75 11.85
N ILE A 163 -5.64 -14.43 11.97
CA ILE A 163 -6.13 -13.27 12.75
C ILE A 163 -5.79 -13.44 14.24
N GLN A 164 -6.02 -14.62 14.82
CA GLN A 164 -5.65 -14.88 16.21
C GLN A 164 -4.13 -14.88 16.43
N PHE A 165 -3.35 -15.27 15.43
CA PHE A 165 -1.90 -15.22 15.45
C PHE A 165 -1.37 -13.78 15.36
N LYS A 166 -1.95 -12.91 14.51
CA LYS A 166 -1.72 -11.45 14.56
C LYS A 166 -1.97 -10.90 15.96
N ASN A 167 -3.13 -11.22 16.55
CA ASN A 167 -3.50 -10.76 17.90
C ASN A 167 -2.52 -11.25 18.98
N TYR A 168 -1.97 -12.47 18.82
CA TYR A 168 -0.93 -13.00 19.69
C TYR A 168 0.37 -12.21 19.54
N LEU A 169 0.85 -11.98 18.31
CA LEU A 169 2.07 -11.19 18.05
C LEU A 169 1.97 -9.77 18.62
N GLN A 170 0.86 -9.07 18.38
CA GLN A 170 0.64 -7.71 18.88
C GLN A 170 0.71 -7.66 20.42
N LYS A 171 0.16 -8.66 21.11
CA LYS A 171 0.22 -8.74 22.58
C LYS A 171 1.60 -9.13 23.10
N GLN A 172 2.24 -10.15 22.50
CA GLN A 172 3.54 -10.66 22.92
C GLN A 172 4.66 -9.63 22.73
N PHE A 173 4.67 -8.96 21.58
CA PHE A 173 5.73 -8.02 21.18
C PHE A 173 5.34 -6.54 21.34
N LYS A 174 4.14 -6.25 21.87
CA LYS A 174 3.58 -4.89 22.07
C LYS A 174 3.54 -4.06 20.77
N LEU A 175 3.22 -4.71 19.65
CA LEU A 175 3.21 -4.09 18.32
C LEU A 175 1.93 -3.27 18.11
N PRO A 176 2.01 -2.11 17.43
CA PRO A 176 0.84 -1.27 17.17
C PRO A 176 -0.16 -1.94 16.22
N ASP A 177 -1.42 -1.49 16.28
CA ASP A 177 -2.45 -1.85 15.31
C ASP A 177 -2.67 -0.72 14.30
N ASN A 178 -1.63 -0.43 13.51
CA ASN A 178 -1.56 0.66 12.54
C ASN A 178 -1.34 0.15 11.09
N GLY A 179 -1.57 -1.14 10.84
CA GLY A 179 -1.30 -1.78 9.55
C GLY A 179 0.10 -2.41 9.41
N LEU A 180 0.99 -2.28 10.41
CA LEU A 180 2.29 -2.96 10.45
C LEU A 180 2.18 -4.48 10.21
N ILE A 181 1.16 -5.12 10.81
CA ILE A 181 0.87 -6.54 10.61
C ILE A 181 -0.36 -6.70 9.71
N THR A 182 -0.14 -7.34 8.58
CA THR A 182 -1.16 -7.76 7.59
C THR A 182 -1.39 -9.26 7.64
N VAL A 183 -2.58 -9.70 7.27
CA VAL A 183 -3.02 -11.11 7.35
C VAL A 183 -3.64 -11.50 6.01
N ASP A 184 -3.07 -12.56 5.42
CA ASP A 184 -3.57 -13.29 4.27
C ASP A 184 -3.71 -14.78 4.67
N TRP A 185 -4.35 -15.60 3.82
CA TRP A 185 -4.40 -17.05 4.00
C TRP A 185 -4.59 -17.74 2.64
N VAL A 186 -4.17 -19.01 2.56
CA VAL A 186 -4.30 -19.86 1.35
C VAL A 186 -5.38 -20.93 1.53
N GLY A 187 -5.81 -21.18 2.77
CA GLY A 187 -6.69 -22.31 3.08
C GLY A 187 -5.87 -23.60 3.16
N GLU A 188 -6.09 -24.54 2.23
CA GLU A 188 -5.46 -25.86 2.26
C GLU A 188 -4.05 -25.87 1.63
N ASP A 189 -3.05 -26.32 2.37
CA ASP A 189 -1.64 -26.40 1.92
C ASP A 189 -1.37 -27.63 1.03
N TRP A 190 -2.01 -27.66 -0.15
CA TRP A 190 -1.84 -28.72 -1.13
C TRP A 190 -0.42 -28.76 -1.72
N ASP A 191 0.22 -27.61 -1.91
CA ASP A 191 1.59 -27.53 -2.42
C ASP A 191 2.61 -27.98 -1.37
N GLY A 192 2.45 -27.60 -0.10
CA GLY A 192 3.22 -28.15 1.01
C GLY A 192 3.03 -29.66 1.14
N LEU A 193 1.80 -30.18 0.99
CA LEU A 193 1.56 -31.63 1.02
C LEU A 193 2.27 -32.34 -0.15
N LYS A 194 2.23 -31.76 -1.35
CA LYS A 194 2.92 -32.25 -2.55
C LYS A 194 4.43 -32.27 -2.36
N GLU A 195 5.01 -31.23 -1.78
CA GLU A 195 6.44 -31.17 -1.44
C GLU A 195 6.83 -32.22 -0.38
N LEU A 196 6.05 -32.34 0.70
CA LEU A 196 6.31 -33.32 1.77
C LEU A 196 6.26 -34.75 1.25
N ILE A 197 5.29 -35.07 0.38
CA ILE A 197 5.16 -36.40 -0.22
C ILE A 197 6.29 -36.67 -1.23
N SER A 198 6.66 -35.69 -2.07
CA SER A 198 7.73 -35.87 -3.06
C SER A 198 9.11 -36.08 -2.44
N LYS A 199 9.34 -35.52 -1.24
CA LYS A 199 10.55 -35.70 -0.44
C LYS A 199 10.48 -36.89 0.53
N SER A 200 9.51 -37.81 0.39
CA SER A 200 9.30 -38.94 1.28
C SER A 200 9.47 -40.31 0.62
N ASP A 201 10.02 -41.28 1.35
CA ASP A 201 10.17 -42.67 0.91
C ASP A 201 8.85 -43.48 0.97
N LYS A 202 7.69 -42.81 0.93
CA LYS A 202 6.38 -43.45 1.05
C LYS A 202 6.05 -44.20 -0.25
N LYS A 203 5.75 -45.50 -0.15
CA LYS A 203 5.41 -46.38 -1.29
C LYS A 203 4.25 -45.88 -2.17
N TYR A 204 3.36 -45.04 -1.63
CA TYR A 204 2.24 -44.46 -2.37
C TYR A 204 2.54 -43.09 -3.03
N ALA A 205 3.73 -42.52 -2.83
CA ALA A 205 4.03 -41.13 -3.19
C ALA A 205 3.75 -40.84 -4.66
N SER A 206 4.23 -41.67 -5.59
CA SER A 206 3.99 -41.51 -7.04
C SER A 206 2.50 -41.46 -7.38
N ARG A 207 1.70 -42.39 -6.84
CA ARG A 207 0.24 -42.44 -7.06
C ARG A 207 -0.46 -41.17 -6.55
N VAL A 208 -0.06 -40.64 -5.40
CA VAL A 208 -0.65 -39.40 -4.83
C VAL A 208 -0.22 -38.16 -5.62
N LEU A 209 1.04 -38.08 -6.04
CA LEU A 209 1.53 -36.99 -6.90
C LEU A 209 0.81 -36.96 -8.26
N THR A 210 0.46 -38.13 -8.82
CA THR A 210 -0.37 -38.21 -10.03
C THR A 210 -1.78 -37.64 -9.81
N ILE A 211 -2.42 -37.87 -8.65
CA ILE A 211 -3.72 -37.26 -8.32
C ILE A 211 -3.61 -35.72 -8.30
N PHE A 212 -2.51 -35.17 -7.75
CA PHE A 212 -2.29 -33.71 -7.76
C PHE A 212 -2.06 -33.12 -9.16
N GLN A 213 -1.59 -33.91 -10.12
CA GLN A 213 -1.40 -33.48 -11.52
C GLN A 213 -2.67 -33.58 -12.36
N LEU A 214 -3.55 -34.55 -12.08
CA LEU A 214 -4.71 -34.87 -12.91
C LEU A 214 -6.05 -34.34 -12.36
N THR A 215 -6.05 -33.73 -11.18
CA THR A 215 -7.26 -33.24 -10.52
C THR A 215 -7.00 -31.84 -9.97
N ASP A 216 -7.75 -30.85 -10.42
CA ASP A 216 -7.62 -29.48 -9.93
C ASP A 216 -8.44 -29.21 -8.67
N ASP A 217 -9.66 -29.74 -8.62
CA ASP A 217 -10.59 -29.51 -7.51
C ASP A 217 -10.10 -30.13 -6.17
N PRO A 218 -9.91 -29.33 -5.10
CA PRO A 218 -9.42 -29.78 -3.80
C PRO A 218 -10.24 -30.89 -3.13
N ASP A 219 -11.57 -30.79 -3.15
CA ASP A 219 -12.44 -31.78 -2.50
C ASP A 219 -12.37 -33.13 -3.25
N ASN A 220 -12.27 -33.12 -4.59
CA ASN A 220 -12.05 -34.30 -5.40
C ASN A 220 -10.64 -34.90 -5.24
N ARG A 221 -9.57 -34.08 -5.12
CA ARG A 221 -8.22 -34.57 -4.75
C ARG A 221 -8.30 -35.36 -3.44
N ARG A 222 -8.90 -34.76 -2.40
CA ARG A 222 -9.06 -35.38 -1.08
C ARG A 222 -9.88 -36.67 -1.15
N LYS A 223 -10.98 -36.69 -1.92
CA LYS A 223 -11.83 -37.86 -2.15
C LYS A 223 -11.07 -39.02 -2.79
N GLN A 224 -10.26 -38.76 -3.82
CA GLN A 224 -9.45 -39.79 -4.47
C GLN A 224 -8.40 -40.37 -3.52
N ILE A 225 -7.67 -39.52 -2.78
CA ILE A 225 -6.67 -39.98 -1.80
C ILE A 225 -7.31 -40.78 -0.67
N ARG A 226 -8.53 -40.42 -0.21
CA ARG A 226 -9.31 -41.21 0.77
C ARG A 226 -9.77 -42.56 0.24
N ALA A 227 -9.97 -42.71 -1.07
CA ALA A 227 -10.34 -43.99 -1.70
C ALA A 227 -9.15 -44.94 -1.87
N MET A 228 -7.90 -44.44 -1.84
CA MET A 228 -6.70 -45.27 -2.01
C MET A 228 -6.55 -46.28 -0.87
N ASP A 229 -6.35 -47.54 -1.25
CA ASP A 229 -5.96 -48.66 -0.37
C ASP A 229 -6.86 -48.76 0.88
N SER A 230 -8.18 -48.68 0.66
CA SER A 230 -9.22 -48.68 1.70
C SER A 230 -9.04 -47.58 2.77
N GLY A 231 -8.50 -46.43 2.36
CA GLY A 231 -8.24 -45.28 3.22
C GLY A 231 -6.94 -45.38 4.05
N ALA A 232 -6.15 -46.44 3.90
CA ALA A 232 -4.89 -46.60 4.62
C ALA A 232 -3.87 -45.50 4.24
N VAL A 233 -3.80 -45.12 2.97
CA VAL A 233 -2.91 -44.05 2.47
C VAL A 233 -3.26 -42.71 3.10
N TYR A 234 -4.53 -42.33 3.12
CA TYR A 234 -4.96 -41.06 3.72
C TYR A 234 -4.65 -41.00 5.23
N LYS A 235 -4.89 -42.08 5.98
CA LYS A 235 -4.57 -42.14 7.42
C LYS A 235 -3.08 -42.01 7.70
N ASP A 236 -2.22 -42.61 6.86
CA ASP A 236 -0.77 -42.47 7.00
C ASP A 236 -0.27 -41.07 6.60
N ILE A 237 -0.89 -40.45 5.58
CA ILE A 237 -0.63 -39.05 5.21
C ILE A 237 -1.01 -38.10 6.36
N GLU A 238 -2.20 -38.27 6.93
CA GLU A 238 -2.70 -37.49 8.06
C GLU A 238 -1.75 -37.57 9.25
N LYS A 239 -1.32 -38.79 9.61
CA LYS A 239 -0.36 -39.04 10.70
C LYS A 239 1.05 -38.50 10.40
N SER A 240 1.51 -38.58 9.16
CA SER A 240 2.91 -38.29 8.80
C SER A 240 3.17 -36.82 8.45
N PHE A 241 2.17 -36.10 7.92
CA PHE A 241 2.37 -34.82 7.26
C PHE A 241 1.47 -33.68 7.75
N PHE A 242 0.23 -33.92 8.17
CA PHE A 242 -0.74 -32.82 8.38
C PHE A 242 -0.36 -31.85 9.51
N SER A 243 0.37 -32.28 10.54
CA SER A 243 0.92 -31.36 11.56
C SER A 243 1.88 -30.33 10.95
N ARG A 244 2.62 -30.70 9.90
CA ARG A 244 3.56 -29.83 9.17
C ARG A 244 2.89 -28.91 8.15
N LEU A 245 1.57 -29.00 7.97
CA LEU A 245 0.78 -28.14 7.08
C LEU A 245 -0.03 -27.07 7.82
N ARG A 246 -0.16 -27.20 9.15
CA ARG A 246 -0.79 -26.20 10.04
C ARG A 246 0.24 -25.14 10.41
N ARG A 247 0.67 -24.36 9.41
CA ARG A 247 1.73 -23.36 9.52
C ARG A 247 1.21 -21.93 9.31
N MET A 248 1.84 -21.00 9.99
CA MET A 248 1.80 -19.57 9.70
C MET A 248 3.15 -19.21 9.09
N GLU A 249 3.16 -18.57 7.93
CA GLU A 249 4.37 -17.98 7.36
C GLU A 249 4.38 -16.48 7.62
N LEU A 250 5.49 -15.96 8.13
CA LEU A 250 5.71 -14.54 8.32
C LEU A 250 6.74 -14.09 7.29
N ALA A 251 6.35 -13.19 6.37
CA ALA A 251 7.31 -12.39 5.62
C ALA A 251 7.54 -11.08 6.39
N VAL A 252 8.77 -10.88 6.86
CA VAL A 252 9.19 -9.70 7.62
C VAL A 252 10.00 -8.80 6.70
N GLU A 253 9.44 -7.65 6.33
CA GLU A 253 10.07 -6.66 5.47
C GLU A 253 10.90 -5.69 6.32
N THR A 254 12.20 -5.56 6.03
CA THR A 254 13.13 -4.64 6.69
C THR A 254 13.89 -3.79 5.67
N LYS A 255 14.30 -2.58 6.05
CA LYS A 255 15.17 -1.76 5.22
C LYS A 255 16.60 -2.34 5.25
N SER A 256 17.23 -2.53 4.08
CA SER A 256 18.60 -3.05 4.01
C SER A 256 19.61 -2.14 4.73
N GLN A 257 20.64 -2.71 5.36
CA GLN A 257 21.56 -1.95 6.22
C GLN A 257 22.44 -0.91 5.50
N ILE A 258 22.59 -0.99 4.17
CA ILE A 258 23.24 0.09 3.38
C ILE A 258 22.54 1.44 3.62
N ILE A 259 21.25 1.37 3.93
CA ILE A 259 20.28 2.47 3.96
C ILE A 259 20.11 3.03 5.40
N SER A 260 20.76 2.39 6.39
CA SER A 260 20.64 2.72 7.82
C SER A 260 21.71 3.72 8.30
N VAL A 261 22.02 4.72 7.49
CA VAL A 261 22.46 6.00 8.07
C VAL A 261 21.22 6.60 8.76
N ASN A 262 21.30 6.88 10.06
CA ASN A 262 20.21 7.54 10.80
C ASN A 262 19.71 8.75 9.99
N ASN A 263 18.41 8.85 9.70
CA ASN A 263 17.88 9.85 8.77
C ASN A 263 18.41 11.27 9.04
N SER A 264 18.58 11.67 10.31
CA SER A 264 19.16 12.97 10.65
C SER A 264 20.64 13.09 10.26
N LEU A 265 21.45 12.05 10.49
CA LEU A 265 22.86 12.00 10.12
C LEU A 265 23.04 11.92 8.60
N LEU A 266 22.14 11.24 7.86
CA LEU A 266 22.21 11.19 6.40
C LEU A 266 21.95 12.56 5.79
N ILE A 267 20.91 13.23 6.28
CA ILE A 267 20.56 14.58 5.85
C ILE A 267 21.66 15.57 6.25
N GLU A 268 22.22 15.48 7.46
CA GLU A 268 23.41 16.24 7.88
C GLU A 268 24.62 15.98 6.97
N GLN A 269 24.88 14.73 6.58
CA GLN A 269 25.98 14.38 5.68
C GLN A 269 25.74 14.90 4.25
N ILE A 270 24.51 14.92 3.76
CA ILE A 270 24.13 15.52 2.47
C ILE A 270 24.46 17.01 2.43
N TYR A 271 24.16 17.77 3.48
CA TYR A 271 24.48 19.20 3.50
C TYR A 271 25.94 19.51 3.84
N SER A 272 26.63 18.66 4.61
CA SER A 272 28.00 18.94 5.09
C SER A 272 29.12 18.33 4.24
N GLN A 273 28.91 17.13 3.70
CA GLN A 273 29.91 16.31 2.99
C GLN A 273 29.23 15.50 1.86
N PRO A 274 28.53 16.16 0.91
CA PRO A 274 27.77 15.48 -0.15
C PRO A 274 28.64 14.55 -1.00
N GLU A 275 29.92 14.86 -1.19
CA GLU A 275 30.89 14.06 -1.94
C GLU A 275 31.18 12.68 -1.31
N LYS A 276 30.73 12.44 -0.07
CA LYS A 276 30.85 11.16 0.64
C LYS A 276 29.54 10.38 0.72
N VAL A 277 28.43 10.95 0.23
CA VAL A 277 27.10 10.31 0.23
C VAL A 277 26.94 9.54 -1.07
N SER A 278 26.54 8.27 -1.02
CA SER A 278 26.34 7.48 -2.25
C SER A 278 25.10 7.93 -3.02
N LEU A 279 25.09 7.72 -4.34
CA LEU A 279 23.92 8.03 -5.17
C LEU A 279 22.63 7.33 -4.67
N THR A 280 22.75 6.10 -4.18
CA THR A 280 21.63 5.34 -3.57
C THR A 280 21.14 6.00 -2.28
N ASP A 281 22.04 6.57 -1.48
CA ASP A 281 21.68 7.28 -0.24
C ASP A 281 21.01 8.63 -0.52
N PHE A 282 21.40 9.33 -1.59
CA PHE A 282 20.68 10.50 -2.09
C PHE A 282 19.24 10.15 -2.48
N PHE A 283 19.02 9.06 -3.24
CA PHE A 283 17.67 8.62 -3.59
C PHE A 283 16.85 8.15 -2.38
N HIS A 284 17.49 7.50 -1.40
CA HIS A 284 16.84 7.16 -0.14
C HIS A 284 16.45 8.40 0.66
N ALA A 285 17.33 9.38 0.80
CA ALA A 285 17.04 10.64 1.48
C ALA A 285 15.88 11.38 0.80
N ALA A 286 15.87 11.44 -0.54
CA ALA A 286 14.78 12.06 -1.30
C ALA A 286 13.44 11.34 -1.10
N SER A 287 13.44 10.01 -0.86
CA SER A 287 12.22 9.22 -0.59
C SER A 287 11.50 9.59 0.71
N PHE A 288 12.13 10.37 1.60
CA PHE A 288 11.48 10.91 2.80
C PHE A 288 10.57 12.10 2.51
N TYR A 289 10.75 12.74 1.35
CA TYR A 289 10.07 13.96 0.97
C TYR A 289 9.07 13.70 -0.17
N ARG A 290 8.02 14.51 -0.24
CA ARG A 290 7.07 14.43 -1.36
C ARG A 290 7.65 15.20 -2.54
N PRO A 291 7.55 14.69 -3.78
CA PRO A 291 7.90 15.47 -4.96
C PRO A 291 7.19 16.84 -4.95
N GLY A 292 7.95 17.89 -5.23
CA GLY A 292 7.47 19.28 -5.19
C GLY A 292 7.57 19.99 -3.83
N THR A 293 8.20 19.41 -2.80
CA THR A 293 8.60 20.16 -1.59
C THR A 293 10.04 20.66 -1.69
N ASP A 294 10.37 21.71 -0.94
CA ASP A 294 11.72 22.31 -0.93
C ASP A 294 12.80 21.28 -0.57
N GLN A 295 12.55 20.40 0.40
CA GLN A 295 13.50 19.37 0.82
C GLN A 295 13.73 18.32 -0.28
N TYR A 296 12.71 18.01 -1.10
CA TYR A 296 12.85 17.13 -2.25
C TYR A 296 13.71 17.81 -3.33
N ARG A 297 13.51 19.11 -3.57
CA ARG A 297 14.35 19.94 -4.45
C ARG A 297 15.82 19.90 -3.99
N GLU A 298 16.08 20.31 -2.76
CA GLU A 298 17.44 20.43 -2.19
C GLU A 298 18.23 19.11 -2.31
N VAL A 299 17.64 17.97 -1.92
CA VAL A 299 18.32 16.67 -2.02
C VAL A 299 18.65 16.32 -3.47
N TYR A 300 17.73 16.56 -4.42
CA TYR A 300 17.98 16.25 -5.82
C TYR A 300 18.92 17.22 -6.52
N GLU A 301 18.92 18.50 -6.16
CA GLU A 301 19.92 19.47 -6.66
C GLU A 301 21.32 19.11 -6.16
N ILE A 302 21.50 18.84 -4.86
CA ILE A 302 22.79 18.39 -4.32
C ILE A 302 23.22 17.06 -4.98
N ALA A 303 22.29 16.11 -5.20
CA ALA A 303 22.57 14.88 -5.92
C ALA A 303 23.00 15.13 -7.37
N ALA A 304 22.36 16.06 -8.09
CA ALA A 304 22.68 16.41 -9.47
C ALA A 304 24.04 17.11 -9.59
N TYR A 305 24.40 17.99 -8.65
CA TYR A 305 25.73 18.60 -8.59
C TYR A 305 26.83 17.59 -8.21
N THR A 306 26.53 16.63 -7.32
CA THR A 306 27.49 15.61 -6.86
C THR A 306 27.69 14.51 -7.92
N TYR A 307 26.63 14.13 -8.62
CA TYR A 307 26.60 13.06 -9.62
C TYR A 307 26.07 13.58 -10.97
N PRO A 308 26.82 14.47 -11.66
CA PRO A 308 26.30 15.15 -12.85
C PRO A 308 25.98 14.23 -14.02
N SER A 309 26.59 13.04 -14.08
CA SER A 309 26.28 11.99 -15.07
C SER A 309 25.00 11.20 -14.77
N CYS A 310 24.38 11.37 -13.61
CA CYS A 310 23.16 10.66 -13.24
C CYS A 310 21.91 11.35 -13.82
N ALA A 311 21.42 10.84 -14.95
CA ALA A 311 20.24 11.40 -15.60
C ALA A 311 19.00 11.48 -14.69
N VAL A 312 18.79 10.51 -13.79
CA VAL A 312 17.65 10.54 -12.84
C VAL A 312 17.77 11.71 -11.85
N ALA A 313 18.98 11.99 -11.34
CA ALA A 313 19.20 13.13 -10.45
C ALA A 313 18.95 14.46 -11.18
N GLN A 314 19.50 14.62 -12.39
CA GLN A 314 19.29 15.79 -13.24
C GLN A 314 17.80 16.03 -13.56
N LEU A 315 17.08 14.98 -13.99
CA LEU A 315 15.66 15.09 -14.35
C LEU A 315 14.77 15.48 -13.16
N ASN A 316 15.05 14.96 -11.96
CA ASN A 316 14.30 15.29 -10.76
C ASN A 316 14.68 16.65 -10.16
N ALA A 317 15.94 17.08 -10.28
CA ALA A 317 16.34 18.45 -9.97
C ALA A 317 15.61 19.45 -10.89
N ALA A 318 15.61 19.19 -12.20
CA ALA A 318 14.89 19.99 -13.19
C ALA A 318 13.37 20.05 -12.94
N ALA A 319 12.73 18.91 -12.64
CA ALA A 319 11.31 18.84 -12.29
C ALA A 319 10.99 19.61 -11.00
N SER A 320 11.89 19.59 -10.03
CA SER A 320 11.74 20.32 -8.76
C SER A 320 11.87 21.83 -8.96
N ALA A 321 12.84 22.28 -9.76
CA ALA A 321 12.97 23.70 -10.13
C ALA A 321 11.72 24.22 -10.85
N LEU A 322 11.20 23.48 -11.85
CA LEU A 322 9.92 23.81 -12.51
C LEU A 322 8.78 23.96 -11.51
N SER A 323 8.71 23.11 -10.48
CA SER A 323 7.60 23.12 -9.51
C SER A 323 7.54 24.37 -8.62
N GLN A 324 8.63 25.15 -8.61
CA GLN A 324 8.78 26.40 -7.87
C GLN A 324 8.79 27.65 -8.78
N GLY A 325 8.58 27.50 -10.10
CA GLY A 325 8.66 28.60 -11.05
C GLY A 325 10.06 28.88 -11.60
N ASP A 326 11.08 28.13 -11.16
CA ASP A 326 12.49 28.37 -11.49
C ASP A 326 12.85 27.75 -12.86
N THR A 327 12.51 28.48 -13.92
CA THR A 327 12.78 28.09 -15.31
C THR A 327 14.27 28.12 -15.66
N GLU A 328 15.09 28.91 -14.96
CA GLU A 328 16.52 29.03 -15.18
C GLU A 328 17.26 27.77 -14.71
N SER A 329 17.06 27.38 -13.45
CA SER A 329 17.62 26.13 -12.90
C SER A 329 17.07 24.91 -13.62
N ALA A 330 15.77 24.90 -13.96
CA ALA A 330 15.18 23.82 -14.76
C ALA A 330 15.90 23.65 -16.10
N ARG A 331 16.16 24.75 -16.84
CA ARG A 331 16.90 24.70 -18.10
C ARG A 331 18.33 24.19 -17.89
N TYR A 332 19.03 24.67 -16.86
CA TYR A 332 20.39 24.23 -16.55
C TYR A 332 20.48 22.71 -16.38
N PHE A 333 19.58 22.12 -15.59
CA PHE A 333 19.56 20.67 -15.35
C PHE A 333 19.09 19.87 -16.57
N PHE A 334 18.10 20.33 -17.35
CA PHE A 334 17.72 19.64 -18.60
C PHE A 334 18.84 19.63 -19.65
N ASN A 335 19.68 20.66 -19.70
CA ASN A 335 20.85 20.69 -20.58
C ASN A 335 21.93 19.65 -20.20
N GLN A 336 21.90 19.09 -18.99
CA GLN A 336 22.80 17.99 -18.60
C GLN A 336 22.32 16.61 -19.13
N VAL A 337 21.08 16.53 -19.62
CA VAL A 337 20.42 15.30 -20.08
C VAL A 337 19.82 15.48 -21.47
N GLU A 338 20.56 16.16 -22.36
CA GLU A 338 20.15 16.34 -23.75
C GLU A 338 19.75 15.01 -24.41
N ASN A 339 18.60 15.03 -25.08
CA ASN A 339 17.99 13.87 -25.75
C ASN A 339 17.43 12.75 -24.84
N ASP A 340 17.48 12.87 -23.50
CA ASP A 340 16.74 11.93 -22.64
C ASP A 340 15.23 12.10 -22.87
N GLN A 341 14.60 11.06 -23.40
CA GLN A 341 13.18 11.09 -23.74
C GLN A 341 12.27 11.35 -22.53
N ARG A 342 12.70 10.99 -21.32
CA ARG A 342 11.95 11.22 -20.07
C ARG A 342 11.79 12.71 -19.76
N ALA A 343 12.68 13.56 -20.27
CA ALA A 343 12.59 15.01 -20.12
C ALA A 343 11.42 15.63 -20.91
N TRP A 344 10.94 14.99 -21.99
CA TRP A 344 10.07 15.63 -22.98
C TRP A 344 8.79 16.22 -22.38
N ASN A 345 8.16 15.57 -21.39
CA ASN A 345 6.99 16.14 -20.72
C ASN A 345 7.32 17.48 -20.05
N ASN A 346 8.39 17.51 -19.27
CA ASN A 346 8.74 18.65 -18.46
C ASN A 346 9.39 19.77 -19.29
N LEU A 347 10.07 19.43 -20.38
CA LEU A 347 10.48 20.39 -21.41
C LEU A 347 9.28 21.06 -22.09
N GLY A 348 8.15 20.36 -22.20
CA GLY A 348 6.88 20.94 -22.62
C GLY A 348 6.31 21.92 -21.59
N VAL A 349 6.38 21.58 -20.30
CA VAL A 349 5.97 22.49 -19.21
C VAL A 349 6.88 23.73 -19.13
N LEU A 350 8.20 23.55 -19.23
CA LEU A 350 9.18 24.64 -19.30
C LEU A 350 8.85 25.62 -20.44
N ALA A 351 8.55 25.08 -21.63
CA ALA A 351 8.16 25.90 -22.77
C ALA A 351 6.84 26.69 -22.54
N LEU A 352 5.85 26.12 -21.83
CA LEU A 352 4.64 26.88 -21.44
C LEU A 352 4.94 27.98 -20.42
N MET A 353 5.82 27.73 -19.45
CA MET A 353 6.27 28.74 -18.48
C MET A 353 7.07 29.86 -19.15
N GLU A 354 7.61 29.62 -20.35
CA GLU A 354 8.30 30.57 -21.23
C GLU A 354 7.38 31.21 -22.30
N ASP A 355 6.07 30.95 -22.26
CA ASP A 355 5.04 31.33 -23.25
C ASP A 355 5.25 30.78 -24.69
N ASP A 356 6.16 29.81 -24.85
CA ASP A 356 6.42 29.10 -26.12
C ASP A 356 5.49 27.89 -26.27
N LYS A 357 4.21 28.19 -26.58
CA LYS A 357 3.15 27.19 -26.76
C LYS A 357 3.42 26.23 -27.92
N GLU A 358 4.09 26.68 -28.97
CA GLU A 358 4.39 25.84 -30.15
C GLU A 358 5.39 24.74 -29.80
N LYS A 359 6.49 25.11 -29.13
CA LYS A 359 7.50 24.18 -28.60
C LYS A 359 6.93 23.26 -27.53
N ALA A 360 6.03 23.76 -26.68
CA ALA A 360 5.30 22.94 -25.72
C ALA A 360 4.49 21.83 -26.39
N VAL A 361 3.70 22.16 -27.41
CA VAL A 361 2.93 21.19 -28.20
C VAL A 361 3.84 20.14 -28.86
N ILE A 362 5.00 20.56 -29.41
CA ILE A 362 5.99 19.62 -29.98
C ILE A 362 6.48 18.63 -28.92
N TYR A 363 6.84 19.12 -27.73
CA TYR A 363 7.34 18.28 -26.64
C TYR A 363 6.30 17.32 -26.06
N PHE A 364 5.07 17.79 -25.81
CA PHE A 364 3.98 16.90 -25.35
C PHE A 364 3.63 15.84 -26.40
N ARG A 365 3.68 16.16 -27.70
CA ARG A 365 3.52 15.16 -28.78
C ARG A 365 4.64 14.13 -28.79
N LYS A 366 5.91 14.53 -28.61
CA LYS A 366 7.04 13.58 -28.46
C LYS A 366 6.81 12.64 -27.26
N TYR A 367 6.38 13.18 -26.12
CA TYR A 367 6.13 12.40 -24.90
C TYR A 367 4.95 11.42 -25.00
N ALA A 368 4.09 11.54 -26.01
CA ALA A 368 2.94 10.64 -26.20
C ALA A 368 3.32 9.16 -26.28
N ALA A 369 4.53 8.82 -26.75
CA ALA A 369 5.02 7.43 -26.80
C ALA A 369 5.27 6.81 -25.41
N GLN A 370 5.54 7.63 -24.39
CA GLN A 370 5.80 7.19 -23.02
C GLN A 370 4.53 7.24 -22.16
N ASN A 371 3.75 8.32 -22.27
CA ASN A 371 2.47 8.45 -21.57
C ASN A 371 1.41 9.14 -22.47
N PRO A 372 0.66 8.35 -23.27
CA PRO A 372 -0.37 8.89 -24.16
C PRO A 372 -1.53 9.58 -23.42
N ARG A 373 -1.71 9.32 -22.11
CA ARG A 373 -2.76 9.94 -21.31
C ARG A 373 -2.33 11.34 -20.86
N LEU A 374 -1.21 11.46 -20.16
CA LEU A 374 -0.69 12.75 -19.68
C LEU A 374 -0.42 13.71 -20.84
N SER A 375 0.13 13.21 -21.96
CA SER A 375 0.29 14.00 -23.19
C SER A 375 -1.02 14.62 -23.69
N ARG A 376 -2.13 13.84 -23.73
CA ARG A 376 -3.45 14.35 -24.13
C ARG A 376 -4.08 15.28 -23.10
N GLU A 377 -3.85 15.05 -21.81
CA GLU A 377 -4.32 15.94 -20.74
C GLU A 377 -3.59 17.29 -20.82
N ASN A 378 -2.27 17.30 -21.06
CA ASN A 378 -1.47 18.51 -21.19
C ASN A 378 -1.78 19.31 -22.47
N LEU A 379 -1.99 18.64 -23.62
CA LEU A 379 -2.35 19.33 -24.87
C LEU A 379 -3.68 20.09 -24.77
N LYS A 380 -4.67 19.54 -24.06
CA LYS A 380 -5.97 20.20 -23.81
C LYS A 380 -5.90 21.43 -22.90
N MET A 381 -4.76 21.69 -22.25
CA MET A 381 -4.56 22.91 -21.45
C MET A 381 -3.97 24.07 -22.28
N ILE A 382 -3.64 23.81 -23.56
CA ILE A 382 -3.02 24.77 -24.49
C ILE A 382 -4.03 25.24 -25.56
N GLU A 383 -4.99 24.37 -25.90
CA GLU A 383 -6.18 24.64 -26.72
C GLU A 383 -7.19 25.55 -26.03
#